data_AF-A0A9D6Y323-F1
#
_entry.id   AF-A0A9D6Y323-F1
#
_cell.length_a   1.000
_cell.length_b   1.000
_cell.length_c   1.000
_cell.angle_alpha   90.00
_cell.angle_beta   90.00
_cell.angle_gamma   90.00
#
_symmetry.space_group_name_H-M   'P 1'
#
loop_
_entity.id
_entity.type
_entity.pdbx_description
1 polymer ?
#
loop_
_entity_poly.entity_id
_entity_poly.type
_entity_poly.pdbx_seq_one_letter_code
_entity_poly.pdbx_strand_id
1 'polypeptide(L)'
;MVDAILTPTREPSLLSSQLQQGPGHPPYFALVPTPYNVLVSVDGVAGADRVPEAPPLRISWESECPWYPTSPRKPLDSPDLVLICDQPVTLSTQVDLTQWYSQLSPGTHTVELEYVNLAKDPDVLPSGACSVPGGCIEPILMGVVPAGTQTLTVRNVGGAISDLDSLLNFIQGLSISRGLKNSLGAKVQAARSSAGRGDVNAACGQNGAFLNEVTAQTGTGLTTGQAEQLTAAANEIKASLACP
;
A
#
# COMPACT_ATOMS: atom_id res chain seq x y z
N MET A 1 -30.24 1.22 3.96
CA MET A 1 -28.92 1.86 3.77
C MET A 1 -27.92 0.87 4.33
N VAL A 2 -27.04 0.32 3.49
CA VAL A 2 -26.07 -0.71 3.89
C VAL A 2 -24.82 0.03 4.32
N ASP A 3 -24.49 -0.03 5.61
CA ASP A 3 -23.29 0.60 6.17
C ASP A 3 -22.17 -0.44 6.25
N ALA A 4 -21.14 -0.28 5.42
CA ALA A 4 -19.89 -1.01 5.53
C ALA A 4 -18.95 -0.20 6.44
N ILE A 5 -18.59 -0.75 7.61
CA ILE A 5 -17.66 -0.13 8.54
C ILE A 5 -16.32 -0.83 8.40
N LEU A 6 -15.25 -0.07 8.20
CA LEU A 6 -13.95 -0.60 7.81
C LEU A 6 -12.91 -0.25 8.88
N THR A 7 -12.23 -1.27 9.38
CA THR A 7 -11.15 -1.10 10.37
C THR A 7 -9.83 -1.51 9.71
N PRO A 8 -8.86 -0.59 9.56
CA PRO A 8 -7.58 -0.91 8.91
C PRO A 8 -6.73 -1.85 9.79
N THR A 9 -6.14 -2.88 9.18
CA THR A 9 -5.13 -3.75 9.82
C THR A 9 -3.72 -3.30 9.44
N ARG A 10 -2.75 -3.62 10.31
CA ARG A 10 -1.44 -2.96 10.44
C ARG A 10 -0.39 -3.32 9.36
N GLU A 11 -0.78 -3.99 8.28
CA GLU A 11 0.14 -4.47 7.23
C GLU A 11 -0.08 -3.73 5.90
N PRO A 12 0.97 -3.15 5.28
CA PRO A 12 0.86 -2.21 4.16
C PRO A 12 0.31 -2.83 2.86
N SER A 13 0.13 -4.15 2.81
CA SER A 13 -0.40 -4.89 1.66
C SER A 13 -1.72 -5.59 1.94
N LEU A 14 -2.22 -5.61 3.18
CA LEU A 14 -3.46 -6.31 3.53
C LEU A 14 -4.62 -5.32 3.62
N LEU A 15 -5.59 -5.50 2.73
CA LEU A 15 -6.88 -4.83 2.80
C LEU A 15 -7.84 -5.69 3.59
N SER A 16 -8.64 -5.09 4.46
CA SER A 16 -9.74 -5.76 5.15
C SER A 16 -10.98 -4.87 5.11
N SER A 17 -12.09 -5.40 4.58
CA SER A 17 -13.39 -4.77 4.59
C SER A 17 -14.40 -5.55 5.41
N GLN A 18 -15.27 -4.86 6.17
CA GLN A 18 -16.42 -5.49 6.81
C GLN A 18 -17.68 -5.03 6.08
N LEU A 19 -18.46 -6.00 5.63
CA LEU A 19 -19.77 -5.80 5.05
C LEU A 19 -20.81 -6.22 6.08
N GLN A 20 -21.73 -5.32 6.40
CA GLN A 20 -22.83 -5.60 7.32
C GLN A 20 -24.15 -5.13 6.71
N GLN A 21 -25.22 -5.88 6.99
CA GLN A 21 -26.58 -5.49 6.64
C GLN A 21 -27.35 -5.00 7.88
N GLY A 22 -28.20 -4.00 7.69
CA GLY A 22 -29.18 -3.60 8.70
C GLY A 22 -30.28 -4.66 8.89
N PRO A 23 -30.90 -4.75 10.07
CA PRO A 23 -31.97 -5.72 10.34
C PRO A 23 -33.18 -5.53 9.41
N GLY A 24 -33.73 -6.65 8.90
CA GLY A 24 -34.96 -6.67 8.10
C GLY A 24 -34.79 -6.59 6.58
N HIS A 25 -33.56 -6.69 6.06
CA HIS A 25 -33.28 -6.72 4.63
C HIS A 25 -33.00 -8.16 4.12
N PRO A 26 -33.36 -8.49 2.86
CA PRO A 26 -33.09 -9.81 2.28
C PRO A 26 -31.59 -10.03 2.08
N PRO A 27 -31.10 -11.28 2.20
CA PRO A 27 -29.68 -11.56 2.09
C PRO A 27 -29.21 -11.34 0.65
N TYR A 28 -27.95 -11.00 0.46
CA TYR A 28 -27.39 -10.74 -0.87
C TYR A 28 -25.98 -11.29 -1.00
N PHE A 29 -25.59 -11.62 -2.23
CA PHE A 29 -24.22 -11.95 -2.56
C PHE A 29 -23.42 -10.68 -2.79
N ALA A 30 -22.33 -10.51 -2.04
CA ALA A 30 -21.32 -9.50 -2.28
C ALA A 30 -20.13 -10.13 -2.99
N LEU A 31 -19.41 -9.34 -3.79
CA LEU A 31 -18.13 -9.78 -4.34
C LEU A 31 -17.10 -10.00 -3.23
N VAL A 32 -16.22 -10.98 -3.42
CA VAL A 32 -15.00 -11.09 -2.63
C VAL A 32 -13.98 -10.08 -3.21
N PRO A 33 -13.28 -9.30 -2.38
CA PRO A 33 -12.24 -8.39 -2.85
C PRO A 33 -11.08 -9.19 -3.44
N THR A 34 -10.63 -8.72 -4.60
CA THR A 34 -9.50 -9.20 -5.38
C THR A 34 -8.75 -7.98 -5.91
N PRO A 35 -7.53 -8.14 -6.41
CA PRO A 35 -6.86 -7.11 -7.22
C PRO A 35 -7.72 -6.46 -8.32
N TYR A 36 -8.75 -7.13 -8.84
CA TYR A 36 -9.49 -6.68 -10.03
C TYR A 36 -10.79 -5.93 -9.72
N ASN A 37 -11.18 -5.80 -8.45
CA ASN A 37 -12.36 -5.04 -8.02
C ASN A 37 -12.03 -4.07 -6.89
N VAL A 38 -10.78 -3.59 -6.90
CA VAL A 38 -10.29 -2.51 -6.05
C VAL A 38 -9.79 -1.39 -6.96
N LEU A 39 -10.28 -0.18 -6.74
CA LEU A 39 -9.72 1.04 -7.29
C LEU A 39 -8.61 1.51 -6.36
N VAL A 40 -7.48 1.88 -6.93
CA VAL A 40 -6.31 2.36 -6.18
C VAL A 40 -6.01 3.77 -6.64
N SER A 41 -5.88 4.70 -5.69
CA SER A 41 -5.34 6.04 -5.91
C SER A 41 -4.14 6.28 -5.00
N VAL A 42 -3.14 6.96 -5.54
CA VAL A 42 -1.93 7.37 -4.80
C VAL A 42 -1.81 8.88 -4.95
N ASP A 43 -1.83 9.60 -3.82
CA ASP A 43 -1.89 11.07 -3.75
C ASP A 43 -2.98 11.67 -4.65
N GLY A 44 -4.15 11.03 -4.69
CA GLY A 44 -5.29 11.45 -5.52
C GLY A 44 -5.16 11.11 -7.02
N VAL A 45 -4.08 10.44 -7.43
CA VAL A 45 -3.88 9.97 -8.81
C VAL A 45 -4.34 8.52 -8.91
N ALA A 46 -5.39 8.26 -9.70
CA ALA A 46 -5.88 6.92 -9.96
C ALA A 46 -4.81 6.07 -10.68
N GLY A 47 -4.63 4.83 -10.21
CA GLY A 47 -3.77 3.82 -10.82
C GLY A 47 -4.41 3.24 -12.08
N ALA A 48 -3.67 2.38 -12.79
CA ALA A 48 -4.23 1.71 -13.96
C ALA A 48 -5.43 0.83 -13.57
N ASP A 49 -6.59 1.06 -14.20
CA ASP A 49 -7.77 0.21 -14.00
C ASP A 49 -7.45 -1.25 -14.33
N ARG A 50 -7.79 -2.15 -13.41
CA ARG A 50 -7.74 -3.58 -13.65
C ARG A 50 -9.16 -4.13 -13.65
N VAL A 51 -9.67 -4.35 -14.84
CA VAL A 51 -11.01 -4.91 -15.03
C VAL A 51 -10.96 -6.42 -14.74
N PRO A 52 -11.94 -6.99 -14.01
CA PRO A 52 -12.07 -8.44 -13.87
C PRO A 52 -12.16 -9.09 -15.25
N GLU A 53 -11.29 -10.05 -15.54
CA GLU A 53 -11.23 -10.71 -16.86
C GLU A 53 -12.46 -11.58 -17.17
N ALA A 54 -13.28 -11.87 -16.17
CA ALA A 54 -14.53 -12.63 -16.31
C ALA A 54 -15.56 -12.19 -15.25
N PRO A 55 -16.87 -12.34 -15.53
CA PRO A 55 -17.89 -12.12 -14.51
C PRO A 55 -17.69 -13.09 -13.33
N PRO A 56 -17.96 -12.68 -12.09
CA PRO A 56 -17.91 -13.56 -10.93
C PRO A 56 -18.97 -14.67 -11.06
N LEU A 57 -18.55 -15.93 -10.95
CA LEU A 57 -19.41 -17.09 -11.18
C LEU A 57 -19.42 -18.08 -10.01
N ARG A 58 -18.42 -18.02 -9.12
CA ARG A 58 -18.29 -18.95 -7.99
C ARG A 58 -18.89 -18.32 -6.75
N ILE A 59 -19.77 -19.03 -6.06
CA ILE A 59 -20.53 -18.52 -4.93
C ILE A 59 -20.18 -19.31 -3.67
N SER A 60 -19.92 -18.62 -2.55
CA SER A 60 -19.79 -19.23 -1.24
C SER A 60 -21.20 -19.55 -0.74
N TRP A 61 -21.44 -20.82 -0.39
CA TRP A 61 -22.74 -21.25 0.15
C TRP A 61 -22.60 -21.80 1.57
N GLU A 62 -21.50 -21.49 2.26
CA GLU A 62 -21.43 -21.78 3.69
C GLU A 62 -22.57 -21.03 4.38
N SER A 63 -23.40 -21.78 5.11
CA SER A 63 -24.58 -21.27 5.78
C SER A 63 -24.15 -20.45 7.00
N GLU A 64 -23.79 -19.19 6.78
CA GLU A 64 -23.70 -18.18 7.84
C GLU A 64 -25.09 -17.62 8.20
N CYS A 65 -26.13 -17.99 7.43
CA CYS A 65 -27.49 -17.47 7.55
C CYS A 65 -28.46 -18.60 7.94
N PRO A 66 -28.74 -18.79 9.24
CA PRO A 66 -29.50 -19.95 9.74
C PRO A 66 -30.94 -20.03 9.23
N TRP A 67 -31.50 -18.92 8.76
CA TRP A 67 -32.90 -18.75 8.35
C TRP A 67 -33.12 -18.78 6.83
N TYR A 68 -32.05 -18.86 6.03
CA TYR A 68 -32.14 -18.89 4.56
C TYR A 68 -32.18 -20.35 4.06
N PRO A 69 -33.08 -20.71 3.12
CA PRO A 69 -33.27 -22.10 2.70
C PRO A 69 -31.98 -22.72 2.17
N THR A 70 -31.52 -23.78 2.83
CA THR A 70 -30.33 -24.53 2.45
C THR A 70 -30.67 -25.47 1.28
N SER A 71 -30.17 -25.17 0.09
CA SER A 71 -29.96 -26.22 -0.92
C SER A 71 -28.71 -27.01 -0.54
N PRO A 72 -28.67 -28.35 -0.69
CA PRO A 72 -27.51 -29.15 -0.32
C PRO A 72 -26.40 -28.91 -1.34
N ARG A 73 -25.53 -27.92 -1.13
CA ARG A 73 -24.39 -27.64 -2.00
C ARG A 73 -23.15 -27.37 -1.15
N LYS A 74 -22.05 -28.02 -1.55
CA LYS A 74 -20.78 -28.04 -0.84
C LYS A 74 -20.14 -26.64 -0.87
N PRO A 75 -19.45 -26.21 0.21
CA PRO A 75 -18.60 -25.03 0.20
C PRO A 75 -17.63 -25.05 -0.98
N LEU A 76 -17.46 -23.90 -1.63
CA LEU A 76 -16.44 -23.70 -2.65
C LEU A 76 -15.18 -23.18 -1.96
N ASP A 77 -14.04 -23.83 -2.20
CA ASP A 77 -12.75 -23.49 -1.58
C ASP A 77 -12.24 -22.08 -1.95
N SER A 78 -12.80 -21.45 -2.99
CA SER A 78 -12.47 -20.08 -3.42
C SER A 78 -13.64 -19.47 -4.21
N PRO A 79 -14.63 -18.88 -3.51
CA PRO A 79 -15.79 -18.25 -4.13
C PRO A 79 -15.47 -16.81 -4.56
N ASP A 80 -16.06 -16.36 -5.66
CA ASP A 80 -16.00 -14.97 -6.14
C ASP A 80 -17.05 -14.09 -5.43
N LEU A 81 -18.08 -14.73 -4.87
CA LEU A 81 -19.22 -14.10 -4.19
C LEU A 81 -19.41 -14.71 -2.79
N VAL A 82 -19.67 -13.88 -1.78
CA VAL A 82 -19.98 -14.29 -0.41
C VAL A 82 -21.40 -13.89 -0.02
N LEU A 83 -22.12 -14.75 0.70
CA LEU A 83 -23.45 -14.44 1.20
C LEU A 83 -23.37 -13.48 2.40
N ILE A 84 -24.02 -12.32 2.31
CA ILE A 84 -24.15 -11.35 3.40
C ILE A 84 -25.56 -11.42 3.97
N CYS A 85 -25.65 -11.55 5.29
CA CYS A 85 -26.89 -11.60 6.06
C CYS A 85 -26.85 -10.56 7.18
N ASP A 86 -27.33 -10.89 8.38
CA ASP A 86 -27.40 -10.00 9.53
C ASP A 86 -26.08 -9.84 10.29
N GLN A 87 -25.14 -10.76 10.11
CA GLN A 87 -23.82 -10.70 10.74
C GLN A 87 -22.81 -9.97 9.85
N PRO A 88 -21.91 -9.15 10.43
CA PRO A 88 -20.81 -8.56 9.70
C PRO A 88 -19.85 -9.63 9.18
N VAL A 89 -19.55 -9.61 7.89
CA VAL A 89 -18.53 -10.46 7.26
C VAL A 89 -17.29 -9.64 6.97
N THR A 90 -16.11 -10.11 7.41
CA THR A 90 -14.83 -9.47 7.08
C THR A 90 -14.17 -10.16 5.89
N LEU A 91 -13.87 -9.40 4.84
CA LEU A 91 -13.22 -9.86 3.62
C LEU A 91 -11.88 -9.15 3.44
N SER A 92 -10.87 -9.86 2.94
CA SER A 92 -9.54 -9.30 2.78
C SER A 92 -8.91 -9.63 1.44
N THR A 93 -8.07 -8.74 0.94
CA THR A 93 -7.26 -8.98 -0.27
C THR A 93 -5.87 -8.36 -0.12
N GLN A 94 -4.91 -8.84 -0.93
CA GLN A 94 -3.60 -8.24 -1.03
C GLN A 94 -3.43 -7.54 -2.38
N VAL A 95 -2.86 -6.33 -2.35
CA VAL A 95 -2.60 -5.52 -3.55
C VAL A 95 -1.11 -5.23 -3.63
N ASP A 96 -0.51 -5.57 -4.77
CA ASP A 96 0.88 -5.26 -5.09
C ASP A 96 0.94 -3.96 -5.91
N LEU A 97 1.14 -2.82 -5.24
CA LEU A 97 1.10 -1.50 -5.87
C LEU A 97 2.01 -1.33 -7.09
N THR A 98 3.09 -2.12 -7.21
CA THR A 98 4.00 -2.07 -8.37
C THR A 98 3.33 -2.48 -9.68
N GLN A 99 2.21 -3.19 -9.58
CA GLN A 99 1.38 -3.61 -10.71
C GLN A 99 0.46 -2.50 -11.24
N TRP A 100 0.21 -1.45 -10.44
CA TRP A 100 -0.63 -0.29 -10.80
C TRP A 100 0.21 0.96 -11.07
N TYR A 101 1.37 1.07 -10.44
CA TYR A 101 2.29 2.20 -10.58
C TYR A 101 3.67 1.68 -10.96
N SER A 102 4.10 2.03 -12.17
CA SER A 102 5.42 1.66 -12.68
C SER A 102 6.55 2.51 -12.08
N GLN A 103 6.24 3.71 -11.59
CA GLN A 103 7.18 4.64 -10.98
C GLN A 103 6.47 5.45 -9.89
N LEU A 104 6.86 5.21 -8.63
CA LEU A 104 6.56 6.10 -7.51
C LEU A 104 7.86 6.77 -7.10
N SER A 105 7.81 8.08 -6.86
CA SER A 105 8.97 8.81 -6.32
C SER A 105 9.31 8.30 -4.92
N PRO A 106 10.57 8.36 -4.48
CA PRO A 106 10.88 8.20 -3.06
C PRO A 106 10.16 9.25 -2.22
N GLY A 107 9.59 8.85 -1.10
CA GLY A 107 8.81 9.72 -0.23
C GLY A 107 7.65 9.03 0.45
N THR A 108 6.86 9.83 1.15
CA THR A 108 5.63 9.37 1.80
C THR A 108 4.46 9.68 0.89
N HIS A 109 3.68 8.65 0.60
CA HIS A 109 2.53 8.68 -0.28
C HIS A 109 1.26 8.29 0.48
N THR A 110 0.16 8.95 0.13
CA THR A 110 -1.17 8.61 0.63
C THR A 110 -1.80 7.64 -0.36
N VAL A 111 -2.08 6.43 0.09
CA VAL A 111 -2.74 5.39 -0.71
C VAL A 111 -4.19 5.34 -0.28
N GLU A 112 -5.08 5.59 -1.22
CA GLU A 112 -6.52 5.49 -1.08
C GLU A 112 -6.98 4.28 -1.89
N LEU A 113 -7.86 3.50 -1.28
CA LEU A 113 -8.33 2.25 -1.86
C LEU A 113 -9.84 2.28 -1.78
N GLU A 114 -10.51 1.99 -2.88
CA GLU A 114 -11.96 1.88 -2.94
C GLU A 114 -12.36 0.51 -3.43
N TYR A 115 -13.32 -0.09 -2.74
CA TYR A 115 -13.84 -1.38 -3.10
C TYR A 115 -15.08 -1.23 -3.98
N VAL A 116 -15.07 -1.84 -5.16
CA VAL A 116 -16.24 -1.89 -6.04
C VAL A 116 -17.05 -3.12 -5.67
N ASN A 117 -18.21 -2.90 -5.04
CA ASN A 117 -19.10 -3.99 -4.67
C ASN A 117 -20.28 -4.12 -5.64
N LEU A 118 -20.64 -5.36 -5.93
CA LEU A 118 -21.83 -5.72 -6.69
C LEU A 118 -22.71 -6.58 -5.78
N ALA A 119 -23.97 -6.19 -5.62
CA ALA A 119 -24.95 -7.04 -4.96
C ALA A 119 -25.66 -7.90 -6.00
N LYS A 120 -25.62 -9.20 -5.78
CA LYS A 120 -26.43 -10.15 -6.56
C LYS A 120 -27.46 -10.79 -5.63
N ASP A 121 -28.72 -10.77 -6.06
CA ASP A 121 -29.78 -11.46 -5.36
C ASP A 121 -29.59 -12.99 -5.47
N PRO A 122 -29.67 -13.74 -4.36
CA PRO A 122 -29.52 -15.19 -4.36
C PRO A 122 -30.49 -15.95 -5.28
N ASP A 123 -31.66 -15.38 -5.56
CA ASP A 123 -32.70 -15.96 -6.41
C ASP A 123 -32.47 -15.70 -7.91
N VAL A 124 -31.41 -14.98 -8.28
CA VAL A 124 -31.00 -14.76 -9.69
C VAL A 124 -30.27 -16.00 -10.24
N LEU A 125 -30.90 -16.64 -11.22
CA LEU A 125 -30.36 -17.79 -11.95
C LEU A 125 -29.09 -17.41 -12.75
N PRO A 126 -28.25 -18.39 -13.16
CA PRO A 126 -27.09 -18.12 -14.02
C PRO A 126 -27.44 -17.44 -15.35
N SER A 127 -28.68 -17.56 -15.81
CA SER A 127 -29.21 -16.87 -17.00
C SER A 127 -29.50 -15.38 -16.79
N GLY A 128 -29.37 -14.87 -15.56
CA GLY A 128 -29.73 -13.49 -15.19
C GLY A 128 -31.22 -13.29 -14.88
N ALA A 129 -32.06 -14.32 -15.01
CA ALA A 129 -33.48 -14.27 -14.67
C ALA A 129 -33.72 -14.61 -13.20
N CYS A 130 -34.74 -14.01 -12.57
CA CYS A 130 -35.21 -14.46 -11.26
C CYS A 130 -35.80 -15.88 -11.33
N SER A 131 -35.60 -16.67 -10.28
CA SER A 131 -36.28 -17.95 -10.08
C SER A 131 -37.81 -17.80 -9.99
N VAL A 132 -38.28 -16.64 -9.52
CA VAL A 132 -39.68 -16.20 -9.50
C VAL A 132 -39.79 -14.79 -10.10
N PRO A 133 -40.68 -14.53 -11.07
CA PRO A 133 -40.86 -13.19 -11.64
C PRO A 133 -41.17 -12.12 -10.57
N GLY A 134 -40.33 -11.08 -10.48
CA GLY A 134 -40.44 -10.03 -9.46
C GLY A 134 -40.02 -10.45 -8.05
N GLY A 135 -39.51 -11.67 -7.87
CA GLY A 135 -39.04 -12.20 -6.59
C GLY A 135 -37.57 -11.90 -6.28
N CYS A 136 -36.83 -11.30 -7.22
CA CYS A 136 -35.42 -11.00 -7.04
C CYS A 136 -35.09 -9.54 -7.42
N ILE A 137 -34.04 -9.00 -6.82
CA ILE A 137 -33.46 -7.70 -7.15
C ILE A 137 -32.52 -7.89 -8.35
N GLU A 138 -32.67 -7.09 -9.39
CA GLU A 138 -31.69 -7.05 -10.49
C GLU A 138 -30.29 -6.69 -9.95
N PRO A 139 -29.17 -7.19 -10.51
CA PRO A 139 -27.84 -6.88 -9.99
C PRO A 139 -27.63 -5.37 -9.89
N ILE A 140 -27.49 -4.85 -8.67
CA ILE A 140 -27.29 -3.42 -8.45
C ILE A 140 -25.81 -3.19 -8.17
N LEU A 141 -25.23 -2.23 -8.89
CA LEU A 141 -23.98 -1.62 -8.46
C LEU A 141 -24.21 -0.97 -7.10
N MET A 142 -23.65 -1.57 -6.05
CA MET A 142 -23.78 -1.06 -4.68
C MET A 142 -22.99 0.23 -4.46
N GLY A 143 -22.16 0.61 -5.45
CA GLY A 143 -21.29 1.77 -5.43
C GLY A 143 -19.85 1.39 -5.05
N VAL A 144 -19.07 2.43 -4.81
CA VAL A 144 -17.72 2.32 -4.25
C VAL A 144 -17.78 2.53 -2.74
N VAL A 145 -17.05 1.70 -2.00
CA VAL A 145 -16.89 1.84 -0.54
C VAL A 145 -15.43 2.13 -0.24
N PRO A 146 -15.07 3.24 0.44
CA PRO A 146 -13.68 3.58 0.70
C PRO A 146 -13.06 2.59 1.68
N ALA A 147 -12.09 1.76 1.26
CA ALA A 147 -11.39 0.74 2.06
C ALA A 147 -10.50 1.33 3.18
N GLY A 148 -10.45 2.65 3.30
CA GLY A 148 -9.58 3.41 4.20
C GLY A 148 -8.33 3.93 3.51
N THR A 149 -7.71 4.93 4.14
CA THR A 149 -6.47 5.54 3.66
C THR A 149 -5.27 4.94 4.39
N GLN A 150 -4.21 4.63 3.65
CA GLN A 150 -2.94 4.15 4.18
C GLN A 150 -1.80 5.10 3.81
N THR A 151 -0.75 5.09 4.62
CA THR A 151 0.48 5.83 4.33
C THR A 151 1.57 4.85 3.92
N LEU A 152 2.09 5.02 2.71
CA LEU A 152 3.19 4.23 2.17
C LEU A 152 4.47 5.07 2.14
N THR A 153 5.60 4.50 2.55
CA THR A 153 6.91 5.13 2.34
C THR A 153 7.68 4.39 1.26
N VAL A 154 7.88 5.03 0.12
CA VAL A 154 8.69 4.54 -1.00
C VAL A 154 10.13 5.01 -0.82
N ARG A 155 11.09 4.11 -1.03
CA ARG A 155 12.53 4.40 -0.86
C ARG A 155 13.32 3.85 -2.04
N ASN A 156 14.28 4.63 -2.52
CA ASN A 156 15.27 4.19 -3.50
C ASN A 156 16.58 3.81 -2.80
N VAL A 157 16.59 2.67 -2.13
CA VAL A 157 17.76 2.18 -1.37
C VAL A 157 18.95 1.91 -2.30
N GLY A 158 18.71 1.39 -3.51
CA GLY A 158 19.76 1.13 -4.49
C GLY A 158 20.45 2.43 -4.96
N GLY A 159 19.67 3.46 -5.30
CA GLY A 159 20.18 4.78 -5.63
C GLY A 159 20.95 5.41 -4.46
N ALA A 160 20.37 5.39 -3.26
CA ALA A 160 21.03 5.92 -2.07
C ALA A 160 22.39 5.27 -1.78
N ILE A 161 22.54 3.95 -1.98
CA ILE A 161 23.83 3.27 -1.82
C ILE A 161 24.86 3.76 -2.85
N SER A 162 24.45 3.94 -4.11
CA SER A 162 25.31 4.49 -5.17
C SER A 162 25.75 5.93 -4.87
N ASP A 163 24.83 6.75 -4.36
CA ASP A 163 25.10 8.14 -3.98
C ASP A 163 26.06 8.20 -2.77
N LEU A 164 25.88 7.31 -1.79
CA LEU A 164 26.79 7.15 -0.64
C LEU A 164 28.20 6.72 -1.08
N ASP A 165 28.31 5.81 -2.05
CA ASP A 165 29.61 5.42 -2.64
C ASP A 165 30.27 6.59 -3.37
N SER A 166 29.50 7.37 -4.11
CA SER A 166 29.97 8.58 -4.79
C SER A 166 30.44 9.65 -3.79
N LEU A 167 29.70 9.85 -2.71
CA LEU A 167 30.04 10.78 -1.63
C LEU A 167 31.31 10.35 -0.88
N LEU A 168 31.49 9.05 -0.63
CA LEU A 168 32.75 8.51 -0.07
C LEU A 168 33.95 8.86 -0.94
N ASN A 169 33.84 8.62 -2.25
CA ASN A 169 34.92 8.93 -3.19
C ASN A 169 35.21 10.44 -3.24
N PHE A 170 34.16 11.27 -3.20
CA PHE A 170 34.30 12.72 -3.15
C PHE A 170 35.08 13.17 -1.90
N ILE A 171 34.72 12.66 -0.70
CA ILE A 171 35.43 12.97 0.56
C ILE A 171 36.90 12.58 0.48
N GLN A 172 37.22 11.43 -0.12
CA GLN A 172 38.62 10.99 -0.27
C GLN A 172 39.44 11.93 -1.17
N GLY A 173 38.80 12.52 -2.19
CA GLY A 173 39.41 13.48 -3.11
C GLY A 173 39.64 14.89 -2.55
N LEU A 174 38.97 15.27 -1.45
CA LEU A 174 39.10 16.61 -0.87
C LEU A 174 40.50 16.88 -0.30
N SER A 175 41.01 18.10 -0.41
CA SER A 175 42.28 18.50 0.23
C SER A 175 42.07 19.01 1.67
N ILE A 176 41.56 18.13 2.55
CA ILE A 176 41.26 18.44 3.96
C ILE A 176 42.10 17.59 4.93
N SER A 177 42.06 17.92 6.23
CA SER A 177 42.83 17.20 7.25
C SER A 177 42.48 15.70 7.28
N ARG A 178 43.48 14.86 7.59
CA ARG A 178 43.28 13.40 7.60
C ARG A 178 42.25 12.96 8.65
N GLY A 179 42.23 13.62 9.81
CA GLY A 179 41.23 13.36 10.85
C GLY A 179 39.81 13.64 10.36
N LEU A 180 39.61 14.77 9.67
CA LEU A 180 38.31 15.13 9.12
C LEU A 180 37.85 14.18 8.01
N LYS A 181 38.75 13.79 7.08
CA LYS A 181 38.44 12.76 6.08
C LYS A 181 37.97 11.46 6.71
N ASN A 182 38.69 10.98 7.72
CA ASN A 182 38.37 9.72 8.39
C ASN A 182 37.02 9.81 9.11
N SER A 183 36.75 10.92 9.80
CA SER A 183 35.51 11.13 10.54
C SER A 183 34.28 11.22 9.63
N LEU A 184 34.36 12.02 8.56
CA LEU A 184 33.30 12.14 7.55
C LEU A 184 33.10 10.81 6.80
N GLY A 185 34.19 10.20 6.32
CA GLY A 185 34.14 8.93 5.60
C GLY A 185 33.56 7.79 6.44
N ALA A 186 33.88 7.72 7.73
CA ALA A 186 33.32 6.71 8.63
C ALA A 186 31.79 6.83 8.76
N LYS A 187 31.25 8.06 8.83
CA LYS A 187 29.79 8.29 8.93
C LYS A 187 29.07 7.89 7.65
N VAL A 188 29.62 8.25 6.48
CA VAL A 188 29.05 7.86 5.19
C VAL A 188 29.12 6.35 4.98
N GLN A 189 30.24 5.70 5.35
CA GLN A 189 30.38 4.25 5.29
C GLN A 189 29.40 3.53 6.23
N ALA A 190 29.17 4.07 7.43
CA ALA A 190 28.20 3.53 8.37
C ALA A 190 26.76 3.66 7.84
N ALA A 191 26.42 4.81 7.23
CA ALA A 191 25.14 5.02 6.57
C ALA A 191 24.92 4.01 5.44
N ARG A 192 25.92 3.86 4.55
CA ARG A 192 25.91 2.89 3.45
C ARG A 192 25.70 1.46 3.94
N SER A 193 26.43 1.05 4.96
CA SER A 193 26.34 -0.31 5.52
C SER A 193 24.98 -0.57 6.15
N SER A 194 24.37 0.45 6.76
CA SER A 194 23.03 0.34 7.34
C SER A 194 21.96 0.26 6.25
N ALA A 195 22.03 1.12 5.23
CA ALA A 195 21.15 1.09 4.07
C ALA A 195 21.22 -0.26 3.34
N GLY A 196 22.42 -0.82 3.13
CA GLY A 196 22.62 -2.13 2.51
C GLY A 196 22.04 -3.31 3.29
N ARG A 197 21.76 -3.15 4.60
CA ARG A 197 21.06 -4.15 5.42
C ARG A 197 19.56 -3.87 5.57
N GLY A 198 19.04 -2.84 4.90
CA GLY A 198 17.65 -2.40 5.05
C GLY A 198 17.36 -1.59 6.32
N ASP A 199 18.39 -1.25 7.12
CA ASP A 199 18.23 -0.43 8.32
C ASP A 199 18.29 1.07 7.95
N VAL A 200 17.17 1.56 7.43
CA VAL A 200 17.05 2.94 6.95
C VAL A 200 17.10 3.94 8.11
N ASN A 201 16.57 3.60 9.27
CA ASN A 201 16.60 4.50 10.43
C ASN A 201 18.04 4.75 10.89
N ALA A 202 18.86 3.70 10.99
CA ALA A 202 20.28 3.86 11.26
C ALA A 202 21.00 4.61 10.13
N ALA A 203 20.67 4.34 8.86
CA ALA A 203 21.26 5.06 7.73
C ALA A 203 20.98 6.57 7.77
N CYS A 204 19.74 6.96 8.03
CA CYS A 204 19.32 8.36 8.19
C CYS A 204 20.00 9.02 9.40
N GLY A 205 20.12 8.31 10.53
CA GLY A 205 20.83 8.82 11.71
C GLY A 205 22.31 9.09 11.44
N GLN A 206 22.99 8.17 10.73
CA GLN A 206 24.40 8.35 10.35
C GLN A 206 24.59 9.47 9.32
N ASN A 207 23.67 9.61 8.36
CA ASN A 207 23.69 10.71 7.40
C ASN A 207 23.43 12.07 8.08
N GLY A 208 22.53 12.11 9.08
CA GLY A 208 22.31 13.30 9.92
C GLY A 208 23.55 13.67 10.74
N ALA A 209 24.25 12.68 11.30
CA ALA A 209 25.52 12.91 11.98
C ALA A 209 26.61 13.45 11.03
N PHE A 210 26.64 12.99 9.78
CA PHE A 210 27.52 13.52 8.75
C PHE A 210 27.22 15.00 8.45
N LEU A 211 25.95 15.34 8.23
CA LEU A 211 25.51 16.73 8.01
C LEU A 211 25.91 17.65 9.18
N ASN A 212 25.70 17.21 10.42
CA ASN A 212 26.08 17.99 11.61
C ASN A 212 27.59 18.29 11.64
N GLU A 213 28.43 17.32 11.26
CA GLU A 213 29.87 17.54 11.19
C GLU A 213 30.26 18.47 10.03
N VAL A 214 29.64 18.32 8.85
CA VAL A 214 29.85 19.24 7.71
C VAL A 214 29.52 20.68 8.13
N THR A 215 28.37 20.90 8.75
CA THR A 215 27.99 22.23 9.26
C THR A 215 29.01 22.75 10.27
N ALA A 216 29.42 21.93 11.24
CA ALA A 216 30.40 22.33 12.25
C ALA A 216 31.80 22.65 11.68
N GLN A 217 32.17 22.05 10.56
CA GLN A 217 33.48 22.20 9.93
C GLN A 217 33.50 23.27 8.82
N THR A 218 32.35 23.84 8.47
CA THR A 218 32.25 24.96 7.51
C THR A 218 33.06 26.16 7.97
N GLY A 219 33.98 26.63 7.13
CA GLY A 219 34.84 27.77 7.43
C GLY A 219 36.03 27.46 8.35
N THR A 220 36.16 26.23 8.84
CA THR A 220 37.28 25.78 9.69
C THR A 220 38.08 24.68 9.00
N GLY A 221 37.50 23.49 8.88
CA GLY A 221 38.09 22.33 8.19
C GLY A 221 37.63 22.16 6.75
N LEU A 222 36.53 22.82 6.37
CA LEU A 222 35.93 22.83 5.04
C LEU A 222 35.80 24.27 4.54
N THR A 223 35.99 24.48 3.24
CA THR A 223 35.53 25.73 2.61
C THR A 223 34.01 25.74 2.53
N THR A 224 33.41 26.93 2.42
CA THR A 224 31.95 27.05 2.23
C THR A 224 31.46 26.26 1.02
N GLY A 225 32.17 26.34 -0.11
CA GLY A 225 31.80 25.59 -1.32
C GLY A 225 31.91 24.06 -1.16
N GLN A 226 32.89 23.57 -0.39
CA GLN A 226 32.96 22.14 -0.06
C GLN A 226 31.80 21.70 0.83
N ALA A 227 31.47 22.50 1.85
CA ALA A 227 30.37 22.21 2.75
C ALA A 227 29.02 22.22 2.03
N GLU A 228 28.81 23.15 1.09
CA GLU A 228 27.62 23.20 0.22
C GLU A 228 27.49 21.92 -0.62
N GLN A 229 28.57 21.48 -1.27
CA GLN A 229 28.57 20.25 -2.09
C GLN A 229 28.27 19.00 -1.26
N LEU A 230 28.90 18.87 -0.08
CA LEU A 230 28.66 17.74 0.83
C LEU A 230 27.22 17.75 1.37
N THR A 231 26.69 18.92 1.68
CA THR A 231 25.31 19.09 2.18
C THR A 231 24.29 18.74 1.09
N ALA A 232 24.51 19.18 -0.14
CA ALA A 232 23.65 18.85 -1.28
C ALA A 232 23.57 17.33 -1.50
N ALA A 233 24.72 16.65 -1.59
CA ALA A 233 24.78 15.20 -1.77
C ALA A 233 24.09 14.44 -0.62
N ALA A 234 24.32 14.86 0.63
CA ALA A 234 23.66 14.23 1.78
C ALA A 234 22.14 14.44 1.78
N ASN A 235 21.63 15.58 1.30
CA ASN A 235 20.19 15.83 1.19
C ASN A 235 19.55 15.00 0.06
N GLU A 236 20.24 14.77 -1.05
CA GLU A 236 19.79 13.83 -2.09
C GLU A 236 19.66 12.42 -1.53
N ILE A 237 20.65 11.96 -0.75
CA ILE A 237 20.58 10.67 -0.05
C ILE A 237 19.40 10.63 0.94
N LYS A 238 19.15 11.71 1.69
CA LYS A 238 17.99 11.80 2.59
C LYS A 238 16.67 11.65 1.81
N ALA A 239 16.56 12.28 0.64
CA ALA A 239 15.37 12.19 -0.21
C ALA A 239 15.18 10.76 -0.75
N SER A 240 16.23 10.16 -1.30
CA SER A 240 16.21 8.77 -1.79
C SER A 240 15.84 7.77 -0.71
N LEU A 241 16.31 7.98 0.52
CA LEU A 241 15.98 7.14 1.66
C LEU A 241 14.66 7.50 2.34
N ALA A 242 13.96 8.58 1.96
CA ALA A 242 12.79 9.11 2.69
C ALA A 242 13.05 9.27 4.21
N CYS A 243 14.17 9.90 4.55
CA CYS A 243 14.51 10.22 5.94
C CYS A 243 13.56 11.28 6.52
N PRO A 244 13.25 11.23 7.83
CA PRO A 244 12.47 12.26 8.50
C PRO A 244 13.21 13.61 8.60
#